data_AF-A0A6P0MD69-F1
#
_entry.id   AF-A0A6P0MD69-F1
#
_cell.length_a   1.000
_cell.length_b   1.000
_cell.length_c   1.000
_cell.angle_alpha   90.00
_cell.angle_beta   90.00
_cell.angle_gamma   90.00
#
_symmetry.space_group_name_H-M   'P 1'
#
loop_
_entity.id
_entity.type
_entity.pdbx_description
1 polymer ?
#
loop_
_entity_poly.entity_id
_entity_poly.type
_entity_poly.pdbx_seq_one_letter_code
_entity_poly.pdbx_strand_id
1 'polypeptide(L)'
;MTTARKHIQLLAYSFVTWLTFYLIGLPEYYQQWYLWAKVSVLFIVTVMYFPVTRYTLVKYWSNGRHLANSCWLALYLTLPLFVYDYLLLGWYKGLGIGFVKPYWYLTFFYFSFWIQFPAIGLWMERETLRTTAKTADGG
;
A
#
# COMPACT_ATOMS: atom_id res chain seq x y z
N MET A 1 10.07 -13.36 -15.39
CA MET A 1 9.03 -13.95 -14.52
C MET A 1 7.71 -13.92 -15.25
N THR A 2 6.95 -15.03 -15.24
CA THR A 2 5.59 -15.07 -15.80
C THR A 2 4.67 -14.13 -15.03
N THR A 3 3.67 -13.57 -15.71
CA THR A 3 2.70 -12.61 -15.14
C THR A 3 2.02 -13.18 -13.90
N ALA A 4 1.58 -14.45 -13.94
CA ALA A 4 0.93 -15.13 -12.83
C ALA A 4 1.79 -15.20 -11.56
N ARG A 5 3.09 -15.51 -11.69
CA ARG A 5 4.02 -15.58 -10.55
C ARG A 5 4.16 -14.23 -9.85
N LYS A 6 4.14 -13.14 -10.62
CA LYS A 6 4.20 -11.79 -10.07
C LYS A 6 2.93 -11.44 -9.28
N HIS A 7 1.76 -11.85 -9.74
CA HIS A 7 0.51 -11.59 -9.02
C HIS A 7 0.45 -12.37 -7.70
N ILE A 8 0.88 -13.64 -7.69
CA ILE A 8 0.95 -14.44 -6.46
C ILE A 8 1.91 -13.83 -5.44
N GLN A 9 3.08 -13.36 -5.88
CA GLN A 9 4.04 -12.69 -5.01
C GLN A 9 3.48 -11.38 -4.40
N LEU A 10 2.75 -10.58 -5.18
CA LEU A 10 2.09 -9.38 -4.65
C LEU A 10 1.01 -9.72 -3.61
N LEU A 11 0.23 -10.79 -3.83
CA LEU A 11 -0.73 -11.30 -2.84
C LEU A 11 -0.03 -11.80 -1.57
N ALA A 12 1.10 -12.48 -1.70
CA ALA A 12 1.88 -12.91 -0.55
C ALA A 12 2.41 -11.70 0.25
N TYR A 13 2.88 -10.64 -0.43
CA TYR A 13 3.32 -9.42 0.24
C TYR A 13 2.19 -8.69 0.96
N SER A 14 1.00 -8.61 0.35
CA SER A 14 -0.15 -7.99 1.02
C SER A 14 -0.62 -8.80 2.22
N PHE A 15 -0.59 -10.13 2.14
CA PHE A 15 -0.86 -11.00 3.29
C PHE A 15 0.16 -10.81 4.42
N VAL A 16 1.47 -10.81 4.12
CA VAL A 16 2.51 -10.57 5.14
C VAL A 16 2.38 -9.18 5.75
N THR A 17 2.05 -8.17 4.94
CA THR A 17 1.81 -6.81 5.41
C THR A 17 0.63 -6.77 6.37
N TRP A 18 -0.51 -7.34 5.98
CA TRP A 18 -1.69 -7.46 6.83
C TRP A 18 -1.36 -8.19 8.13
N LEU A 19 -0.70 -9.35 8.05
CA LEU A 19 -0.35 -10.16 9.21
C LEU A 19 0.55 -9.40 10.19
N THR A 20 1.50 -8.62 9.66
CA THR A 20 2.38 -7.77 10.49
C THR A 20 1.57 -6.71 11.23
N PHE A 21 0.67 -6.01 10.54
CA PHE A 21 -0.23 -5.04 11.18
C PHE A 21 -1.15 -5.70 12.20
N TYR A 22 -1.68 -6.87 11.90
CA TYR A 22 -2.51 -7.63 12.83
C TYR A 22 -1.77 -7.96 14.13
N LEU A 23 -0.57 -8.52 14.03
CA LEU A 23 0.24 -8.90 15.18
C LEU A 23 0.63 -7.71 16.06
N ILE A 24 1.04 -6.59 15.45
CA ILE A 24 1.39 -5.36 16.17
C ILE A 24 0.17 -4.76 16.89
N GLY A 25 -1.02 -4.90 16.29
CA GLY A 25 -2.24 -4.36 16.86
C GLY A 25 -2.80 -5.15 18.04
N LEU A 26 -2.32 -6.36 18.32
CA LEU A 26 -2.86 -7.19 19.40
C LEU A 26 -2.79 -6.51 20.79
N PRO A 27 -3.72 -6.83 21.72
CA PRO A 27 -4.80 -7.84 21.58
C PRO A 27 -6.09 -7.32 20.93
N GLU A 28 -6.35 -6.00 20.91
CA GLU A 28 -7.61 -5.42 20.41
C GLU A 28 -7.45 -4.68 19.08
N TYR A 29 -6.51 -5.15 18.25
CA TYR A 29 -6.22 -4.62 16.92
C TYR A 29 -6.13 -3.08 16.87
N TYR A 30 -5.27 -2.54 17.74
CA TYR A 30 -5.01 -1.13 18.03
C TYR A 30 -6.10 -0.37 18.78
N GLN A 31 -7.28 -0.94 19.05
CA GLN A 31 -8.35 -0.19 19.74
C GLN A 31 -7.92 0.31 21.11
N GLN A 32 -7.14 -0.49 21.83
CA GLN A 32 -6.55 -0.19 23.13
C GLN A 32 -5.50 0.94 23.12
N TRP A 33 -5.02 1.36 21.94
CA TRP A 33 -4.02 2.43 21.85
C TRP A 33 -4.64 3.82 22.02
N TYR A 34 -3.90 4.71 22.66
CA TYR A 34 -4.24 6.13 22.71
C TYR A 34 -4.33 6.75 21.31
N LEU A 35 -5.20 7.74 21.15
CA LEU A 35 -5.42 8.42 19.87
C LEU A 35 -4.12 9.00 19.27
N TRP A 36 -3.28 9.62 20.09
CA TRP A 36 -2.01 10.19 19.64
C TRP A 36 -1.08 9.12 19.06
N ALA A 37 -1.08 7.90 19.61
CA ALA A 37 -0.25 6.80 19.11
C ALA A 37 -0.77 6.30 17.76
N LYS A 38 -2.10 6.16 17.61
CA LYS A 38 -2.74 5.82 16.33
C LYS A 38 -2.38 6.83 15.23
N VAL A 39 -2.48 8.13 15.53
CA VAL A 39 -2.13 9.22 14.60
C VAL A 39 -0.63 9.19 14.27
N SER A 40 0.23 8.99 15.27
CA SER A 40 1.68 8.95 15.06
C SER A 40 2.09 7.80 14.15
N VAL A 41 1.56 6.59 14.39
CA VAL A 41 1.83 5.43 13.52
C VAL A 41 1.25 5.64 12.14
N LEU A 42 0.05 6.21 12.03
CA LEU A 42 -0.53 6.56 10.72
C LEU A 42 0.43 7.43 9.92
N PHE A 43 0.95 8.51 10.52
CA PHE A 43 1.90 9.40 9.87
C PHE A 43 3.21 8.70 9.49
N ILE A 44 3.82 7.95 10.42
CA ILE A 44 5.08 7.23 10.19
C ILE A 44 4.93 6.25 9.04
N VAL A 45 3.85 5.46 9.04
CA VAL A 45 3.58 4.46 8.00
C VAL A 45 3.37 5.16 6.66
N THR A 46 2.53 6.20 6.60
CA THR A 46 2.33 6.97 5.37
C THR A 46 3.65 7.51 4.80
N VAL A 47 4.51 8.12 5.63
CA VAL A 47 5.81 8.63 5.19
C VAL A 47 6.72 7.48 4.72
N MET A 48 6.79 6.38 5.47
CA MET A 48 7.59 5.20 5.13
C MET A 48 7.19 4.58 3.79
N TYR A 49 5.91 4.62 3.42
CA TYR A 49 5.45 4.08 2.14
C TYR A 49 5.95 4.86 0.91
N PHE A 50 6.45 6.10 1.05
CA PHE A 50 7.07 6.81 -0.08
C PHE A 50 8.33 6.09 -0.64
N PRO A 51 9.40 5.88 0.16
CA PRO A 51 10.58 5.17 -0.32
C PRO A 51 10.29 3.70 -0.62
N VAL A 52 9.41 3.04 0.14
CA VAL A 52 9.04 1.64 -0.10
C VAL A 52 8.36 1.45 -1.45
N THR A 53 7.40 2.32 -1.81
CA THR A 53 6.73 2.26 -3.11
C THR A 53 7.70 2.52 -4.25
N ARG A 54 8.55 3.54 -4.14
CA ARG A 54 9.59 3.82 -5.14
C ARG A 54 10.52 2.62 -5.34
N TYR A 55 11.05 2.06 -4.25
CA TYR A 55 11.92 0.89 -4.30
C TYR A 55 11.23 -0.31 -4.92
N THR A 56 9.98 -0.59 -4.54
CA THR A 56 9.20 -1.72 -5.05
C THR A 56 8.97 -1.58 -6.55
N LEU A 57 8.60 -0.39 -7.03
CA LEU A 57 8.38 -0.12 -8.45
C LEU A 57 9.63 -0.34 -9.29
N VAL A 58 10.80 0.10 -8.82
CA VAL A 58 12.09 -0.11 -9.52
C VAL A 58 12.53 -1.58 -9.49
N LYS A 59 12.40 -2.25 -8.34
CA LYS A 59 12.91 -3.61 -8.16
C LYS A 59 12.05 -4.66 -8.88
N TYR A 60 10.75 -4.46 -8.91
CA TYR A 60 9.79 -5.49 -9.31
C TYR A 60 9.31 -5.39 -10.76
N TRP A 61 9.37 -4.18 -11.34
CA TRP A 61 9.05 -3.92 -12.73
C TRP A 61 10.17 -3.15 -13.43
N SER A 62 10.59 -3.68 -14.58
CA SER A 62 11.62 -3.08 -15.44
C SER A 62 11.06 -2.51 -16.76
N ASN A 63 9.73 -2.41 -16.87
CA ASN A 63 9.05 -2.03 -18.12
C ASN A 63 8.86 -0.52 -18.30
N GLY A 64 9.34 0.31 -17.37
CA GLY A 64 9.21 1.78 -17.40
C GLY A 64 7.80 2.32 -17.16
N ARG A 65 6.77 1.47 -17.05
CA ARG A 65 5.36 1.87 -16.90
C ARG A 65 5.00 2.14 -15.43
N HIS A 66 5.69 3.09 -14.80
CA HIS A 66 5.62 3.32 -13.36
C HIS A 66 4.21 3.67 -12.87
N LEU A 67 3.44 4.49 -13.59
CA LEU A 67 2.06 4.81 -13.21
C LEU A 67 1.17 3.56 -13.18
N ALA A 68 1.13 2.79 -14.27
CA ALA A 68 0.29 1.59 -14.34
C ALA A 68 0.67 0.55 -13.28
N ASN A 69 1.98 0.34 -13.06
CA ASN A 69 2.47 -0.59 -12.03
C ASN A 69 2.12 -0.11 -10.61
N SER A 70 2.12 1.21 -10.36
CA SER A 70 1.75 1.76 -9.07
C SER A 70 0.26 1.62 -8.76
N CYS A 71 -0.61 1.70 -9.77
CA CYS A 71 -2.04 1.39 -9.61
C CYS A 71 -2.25 -0.10 -9.29
N TRP A 72 -1.50 -1.00 -9.94
CA TRP A 72 -1.52 -2.42 -9.60
C TRP A 72 -1.04 -2.66 -8.17
N LEU A 73 0.02 -1.98 -7.74
CA LEU A 73 0.50 -2.07 -6.36
C LEU A 73 -0.56 -1.60 -5.37
N ALA A 74 -1.26 -0.51 -5.65
CA ALA A 74 -2.36 -0.01 -4.80
C ALA A 74 -3.47 -1.05 -4.70
N LEU A 75 -3.94 -1.58 -5.84
CA LEU A 75 -4.97 -2.61 -5.89
C LEU A 75 -4.58 -3.87 -5.09
N TYR A 76 -3.39 -4.42 -5.34
CA TYR A 76 -2.92 -5.65 -4.68
C TYR A 76 -2.60 -5.47 -3.20
N LEU A 77 -2.34 -4.24 -2.74
CA LEU A 77 -2.18 -3.97 -1.34
C LEU A 77 -3.53 -3.75 -0.66
N THR A 78 -4.36 -2.83 -1.15
CA THR A 78 -5.58 -2.40 -0.46
C THR A 78 -6.70 -3.43 -0.50
N LEU A 79 -6.90 -4.11 -1.64
CA LEU A 79 -8.03 -5.03 -1.79
C LEU A 79 -7.87 -6.26 -0.89
N PRO A 80 -6.73 -6.99 -0.90
CA PRO A 80 -6.52 -8.09 0.05
C PRO A 80 -6.54 -7.63 1.50
N LEU A 81 -5.92 -6.48 1.83
CA LEU A 81 -5.93 -5.92 3.19
C LEU A 81 -7.37 -5.76 3.70
N PHE A 82 -8.22 -5.11 2.89
CA PHE A 82 -9.64 -4.92 3.22
C PHE A 82 -10.38 -6.25 3.36
N VAL A 83 -10.14 -7.23 2.48
CA VAL A 83 -10.77 -8.55 2.57
C VAL A 83 -10.38 -9.25 3.87
N TYR A 84 -9.10 -9.24 4.24
CA TYR A 84 -8.65 -9.85 5.49
C TYR A 84 -9.22 -9.14 6.73
N ASP A 85 -9.26 -7.81 6.71
CA ASP A 85 -9.87 -7.02 7.78
C ASP A 85 -11.38 -7.23 7.86
N TYR A 86 -12.09 -7.39 6.73
CA TYR A 86 -13.50 -7.76 6.73
C TYR A 86 -13.74 -9.16 7.29
N LEU A 87 -12.90 -10.14 6.94
CA LEU A 87 -13.01 -11.50 7.49
C LEU A 87 -12.75 -11.51 9.01
N LEU A 88 -11.75 -10.75 9.47
CA LEU A 88 -11.39 -10.68 10.89
C LEU A 88 -12.40 -9.85 11.70
N LEU A 89 -12.67 -8.62 11.29
CA LEU A 89 -13.47 -7.66 12.05
C LEU A 89 -14.96 -7.75 11.71
N GLY A 90 -15.27 -7.81 10.41
CA GLY A 90 -16.64 -7.87 9.93
C GLY A 90 -17.31 -9.20 10.26
N TRP A 91 -16.68 -10.31 9.87
CA TRP A 91 -17.20 -11.65 10.11
C TRP A 91 -16.84 -12.16 11.50
N TYR A 92 -15.56 -12.37 11.80
CA TYR A 92 -15.15 -13.08 13.02
C TYR A 92 -15.47 -12.30 14.32
N LYS A 93 -15.32 -10.98 14.33
CA LYS A 93 -15.73 -10.11 15.46
C LYS A 93 -17.19 -9.61 15.37
N GLY A 94 -17.91 -9.95 14.30
CA GLY A 94 -19.33 -9.62 14.15
C GLY A 94 -19.66 -8.14 13.92
N LEU A 95 -18.69 -7.30 13.50
CA LEU A 95 -18.91 -5.87 13.29
C LEU A 95 -19.56 -5.55 11.93
N GLY A 96 -19.70 -6.54 11.03
CA GLY A 96 -20.14 -6.32 9.66
C GLY A 96 -19.28 -5.27 8.92
N ILE A 97 -19.86 -4.47 8.04
CA ILE A 97 -19.14 -3.32 7.43
C ILE A 97 -18.91 -2.17 8.44
N GLY A 98 -19.54 -2.22 9.62
CA GLY A 98 -19.49 -1.16 10.62
C GLY A 98 -18.10 -0.92 11.20
N PHE A 99 -17.15 -1.87 11.06
CA PHE A 99 -15.79 -1.73 11.57
C PHE A 99 -15.04 -0.51 10.99
N VAL A 100 -15.42 -0.02 9.80
CA VAL A 100 -14.78 1.14 9.16
C VAL A 100 -14.84 2.43 10.00
N LYS A 101 -15.78 2.53 10.95
CA LYS A 101 -15.87 3.69 11.86
C LYS A 101 -14.90 3.59 13.05
N PRO A 102 -14.97 2.56 13.92
CA PRO A 102 -14.03 2.45 15.04
C PRO A 102 -12.59 2.20 14.58
N TYR A 103 -12.39 1.57 13.42
CA TYR A 103 -11.08 1.32 12.82
C TYR A 103 -10.78 2.30 11.67
N TRP A 104 -11.09 3.58 11.86
CA TRP A 104 -10.94 4.64 10.84
C TRP A 104 -9.53 4.72 10.22
N TYR A 105 -8.49 4.34 10.96
CA TYR A 105 -7.11 4.31 10.47
C TYR A 105 -6.90 3.25 9.39
N LEU A 106 -7.58 2.11 9.45
CA LEU A 106 -7.58 1.12 8.38
C LEU A 106 -8.24 1.70 7.13
N THR A 107 -9.39 2.36 7.32
CA THR A 107 -10.11 3.05 6.25
C THR A 107 -9.23 4.10 5.58
N PHE A 108 -8.48 4.88 6.36
CA PHE A 108 -7.52 5.83 5.82
C PHE A 108 -6.49 5.16 4.89
N PHE A 109 -5.94 4.01 5.26
CA PHE A 109 -4.98 3.29 4.40
C PHE A 109 -5.61 2.70 3.14
N TYR A 110 -6.86 2.24 3.20
CA TYR A 110 -7.56 1.77 2.00
C TYR A 110 -7.70 2.85 0.93
N PHE A 111 -7.81 4.12 1.31
CA PHE A 111 -7.95 5.22 0.35
C PHE A 111 -6.61 5.92 0.05
N SER A 112 -5.78 6.18 1.07
CA SER A 112 -4.54 6.94 0.89
C SER A 112 -3.57 6.27 -0.09
N PHE A 113 -3.48 4.94 -0.12
CA PHE A 113 -2.61 4.24 -1.07
C PHE A 113 -3.04 4.38 -2.53
N TRP A 114 -4.34 4.59 -2.81
CA TRP A 114 -4.84 4.89 -4.15
C TRP A 114 -4.46 6.28 -4.64
N ILE A 115 -4.10 7.19 -3.74
CA ILE A 115 -3.61 8.53 -4.11
C ILE A 115 -2.07 8.51 -4.11
N GLN A 116 -1.50 8.00 -3.03
CA GLN A 116 -0.06 8.03 -2.77
C GLN A 116 0.73 7.23 -3.81
N PHE A 117 0.33 6.00 -4.12
CA PHE A 117 1.14 5.16 -5.02
C PHE A 117 1.08 5.68 -6.47
N PRO A 118 -0.09 6.00 -7.05
CA PRO A 118 -0.16 6.62 -8.37
C PRO A 118 0.59 7.95 -8.47
N ALA A 119 0.57 8.78 -7.43
CA ALA A 119 1.33 10.02 -7.41
C ALA A 119 2.85 9.76 -7.52
N ILE A 120 3.37 8.77 -6.78
CA ILE A 120 4.78 8.37 -6.86
C ILE A 120 5.10 7.79 -8.25
N GLY A 121 4.24 6.91 -8.78
CA GLY A 121 4.41 6.33 -10.11
C GLY A 121 4.46 7.39 -11.21
N LEU A 122 3.56 8.39 -11.15
CA LEU A 122 3.54 9.53 -12.07
C LEU A 122 4.80 10.38 -11.96
N TRP A 123 5.27 10.63 -10.73
CA TRP A 123 6.50 11.40 -10.51
C TRP A 123 7.71 10.70 -11.12
N MET A 124 7.87 9.39 -10.88
CA MET A 124 8.96 8.59 -11.45
C MET A 124 8.92 8.56 -12.98
N GLU A 125 7.74 8.44 -13.58
CA GLU A 125 7.59 8.44 -15.03
C GLU A 125 8.02 9.78 -15.65
N ARG A 126 7.69 10.89 -15.00
CA ARG A 126 8.14 12.24 -15.41
C ARG A 126 9.66 12.41 -15.27
N GLU A 127 10.29 11.84 -14.24
CA GLU A 127 11.75 11.87 -14.06
C GLU A 127 12.48 11.13 -15.19
N THR A 128 11.97 9.94 -15.56
CA THR A 128 12.53 9.14 -16.65
C THR A 128 12.47 9.89 -17.98
N LEU A 129 11.32 10.48 -18.32
CA LEU A 129 11.15 11.25 -19.56
C LEU A 129 12.10 12.46 -19.62
N ARG A 130 12.25 13.19 -18.52
CA ARG A 130 13.17 14.33 -18.43
C ARG A 130 14.63 13.93 -18.60
N THR A 131 15.02 12.77 -18.07
CA THR A 131 16.38 12.26 -18.18
C THR A 131 16.69 11.84 -19.61
N THR A 132 15.78 11.12 -20.27
CA THR A 132 15.93 10.72 -21.68
C THR A 132 16.04 11.92 -22.61
N ALA A 133 15.23 12.97 -22.41
CA ALA A 133 15.30 14.19 -23.21
C ALA A 133 16.67 14.88 -23.11
N LYS A 134 17.21 15.03 -21.88
CA LYS A 134 18.54 15.62 -21.66
C LYS A 134 19.67 14.84 -22.35
N THR A 135 19.59 13.52 -22.37
CA THR A 135 20.61 12.68 -23.04
C THR A 135 20.52 12.79 -24.56
N ALA A 136 19.32 13.03 -25.12
CA ALA A 136 19.12 13.17 -26.56
C ALA A 136 19.59 14.53 -27.11
N ASP A 137 19.54 15.60 -26.31
CA ASP A 137 19.95 16.96 -26.73
C ASP A 137 21.45 17.24 -26.52
N GLY A 138 22.17 16.36 -25.79
CA GLY A 138 23.56 16.57 -25.35
C GLY A 138 24.60 15.64 -25.97
N GLY A 139 24.28 14.92 -27.05
CA GLY A 139 25.19 14.05 -27.81
C GLY A 139 25.19 14.40 -29.29
#